data_AF-A0A1X0FW30-F1
#
_entry.id   AF-A0A1X0FW30-F1
#
_cell.length_a   1.000
_cell.length_b   1.000
_cell.length_c   1.000
_cell.angle_alpha   90.00
_cell.angle_beta   90.00
_cell.angle_gamma   90.00
#
_symmetry.space_group_name_H-M   'P 1'
#
loop_
_entity.id
_entity.type
_entity.pdbx_description
1 polymer ?
#
loop_
_entity_poly.entity_id
_entity_poly.type
_entity_poly.pdbx_seq_one_letter_code
_entity_poly.pdbx_strand_id
1 'polypeptide(L)'
;MTDANPAFDTVHPSGHILVRSCRGGYMHSVALSEEAMETDAETLAQGILLTADVSCLKALLEIREEIVAAGHTPSAEVPTPRDLDAAIEKLLAHKLRRRNGAR
;
A
#
# COMPACT_ATOMS: atom_id res chain seq x y z
N MET A 1 6.20 -18.42 -7.47
CA MET A 1 5.63 -17.13 -7.03
C MET A 1 6.54 -16.61 -5.94
N THR A 2 6.91 -15.33 -5.97
CA THR A 2 7.82 -14.74 -4.98
C THR A 2 7.12 -14.68 -3.62
N ASP A 3 7.84 -14.98 -2.54
CA ASP A 3 7.26 -14.91 -1.20
C ASP A 3 6.90 -13.47 -0.82
N ALA A 4 5.90 -13.31 0.06
CA ALA A 4 5.60 -12.02 0.66
C ALA A 4 6.78 -11.56 1.52
N ASN A 5 7.21 -10.30 1.36
CA ASN A 5 8.20 -9.70 2.23
C ASN A 5 7.47 -8.82 3.27
N PRO A 6 7.53 -9.17 4.58
CA PRO A 6 6.86 -8.39 5.63
C PRO A 6 7.28 -6.93 5.71
N ALA A 7 8.44 -6.56 5.13
CA ALA A 7 8.88 -5.16 5.05
C ALA A 7 7.92 -4.28 4.21
N PHE A 8 7.19 -4.88 3.27
CA PHE A 8 6.26 -4.16 2.38
C PHE A 8 4.83 -4.13 2.90
N ASP A 9 4.50 -5.00 3.87
CA ASP A 9 3.20 -5.07 4.50
C ASP A 9 2.78 -3.66 4.95
N THR A 10 1.57 -3.29 4.54
CA THR A 10 1.00 -1.98 4.86
C THR A 10 -0.41 -2.15 5.37
N VAL A 11 -0.66 -1.55 6.53
CA VAL A 11 -1.94 -1.57 7.22
C VAL A 11 -2.57 -0.19 7.11
N HIS A 12 -3.83 -0.14 6.70
CA HIS A 12 -4.62 1.09 6.73
C HIS A 12 -4.76 1.59 8.18
N PRO A 13 -4.79 2.91 8.46
CA PRO A 13 -4.89 3.44 9.83
C PRO A 13 -6.07 2.94 10.68
N SER A 14 -7.13 2.43 10.04
CA SER A 14 -8.24 1.79 10.74
C SER A 14 -7.91 0.43 11.33
N GLY A 15 -6.83 -0.22 10.89
CA GLY A 15 -6.46 -1.59 11.26
C GLY A 15 -7.21 -2.69 10.48
N HIS A 16 -8.17 -2.33 9.62
CA HIS A 16 -9.08 -3.29 8.98
C HIS A 16 -8.69 -3.71 7.55
N ILE A 17 -7.65 -3.09 6.98
CA ILE A 17 -7.15 -3.40 5.63
C ILE A 17 -5.65 -3.64 5.73
N LEU A 18 -5.20 -4.78 5.20
CA LEU A 18 -3.78 -5.12 5.06
C LEU A 18 -3.50 -5.48 3.61
N VAL A 19 -2.51 -4.83 3.01
CA VAL A 19 -1.99 -5.19 1.69
C VAL A 19 -0.56 -5.66 1.83
N ARG A 20 -0.23 -6.73 1.10
CA ARG A 20 1.10 -7.32 1.01
C ARG A 20 1.59 -7.30 -0.42
N SER A 21 2.84 -6.91 -0.62
CA SER A 21 3.52 -6.94 -1.91
C SER A 21 4.74 -7.85 -1.86
N CYS A 22 5.17 -8.31 -3.04
CA CYS A 22 6.47 -8.93 -3.26
C CYS A 22 7.47 -7.90 -3.80
N ARG A 23 8.75 -8.27 -3.85
CA ARG A 23 9.80 -7.52 -4.54
C ARG A 23 9.36 -7.09 -5.93
N GLY A 24 9.60 -5.82 -6.28
CA GLY A 24 9.20 -5.24 -7.57
C GLY A 24 7.74 -4.77 -7.66
N GLY A 25 6.99 -4.77 -6.55
CA GLY A 25 5.66 -4.13 -6.47
C GLY A 25 4.48 -5.03 -6.84
N TYR A 26 4.71 -6.31 -7.13
CA TYR A 26 3.61 -7.25 -7.39
C TYR A 26 2.75 -7.44 -6.13
N MET A 27 1.43 -7.36 -6.28
CA MET A 27 0.49 -7.63 -5.18
C MET A 27 0.51 -9.14 -4.85
N HIS A 28 0.79 -9.46 -3.59
CA HIS A 28 0.73 -10.82 -3.07
C HIS A 28 -0.68 -11.13 -2.54
N SER A 29 -1.19 -10.31 -1.61
CA SER A 29 -2.51 -10.51 -1.03
C SER A 29 -3.10 -9.23 -0.44
N VAL A 30 -4.43 -9.23 -0.30
CA VAL A 30 -5.21 -8.23 0.44
C VAL A 30 -6.06 -8.96 1.47
N ALA A 31 -6.02 -8.50 2.72
CA ALA A 31 -6.88 -8.99 3.79
C ALA A 31 -7.77 -7.85 4.30
N LEU A 32 -9.07 -8.14 4.43
CA LEU A 32 -10.09 -7.24 4.95
C LEU A 32 -10.71 -7.89 6.18
N SER A 33 -10.87 -7.14 7.27
CA SER A 33 -11.62 -7.63 8.43
C SER A 33 -13.12 -7.59 8.18
N GLU A 34 -13.89 -8.22 9.05
CA GLU A 34 -15.36 -8.16 9.00
C GLU A 34 -15.85 -6.69 9.11
N GLU A 35 -15.23 -5.88 9.98
CA GLU A 35 -15.58 -4.47 10.14
C GLU A 35 -15.31 -3.63 8.89
N ALA A 36 -14.34 -4.00 8.05
CA ALA A 36 -14.16 -3.35 6.76
C ALA A 36 -15.39 -3.54 5.86
N MET A 37 -16.07 -4.68 5.97
CA MET A 37 -17.26 -5.00 5.16
C MET A 37 -18.50 -4.18 5.56
N GLU A 38 -18.49 -3.55 6.74
CA GLU A 38 -19.52 -2.60 7.20
C GLU A 38 -19.29 -1.15 6.72
N THR A 39 -18.19 -0.94 5.99
CA THR A 39 -17.86 0.36 5.38
C THR A 39 -18.66 0.55 4.09
N ASP A 40 -18.92 1.81 3.72
CA ASP A 40 -19.42 2.10 2.37
C ASP A 40 -18.39 1.68 1.30
N ALA A 41 -18.88 1.29 0.14
CA ALA A 41 -18.03 0.70 -0.91
C ALA A 41 -16.99 1.69 -1.46
N GLU A 42 -17.32 2.98 -1.51
CA GLU A 42 -16.46 4.01 -2.09
C GLU A 42 -15.23 4.25 -1.19
N THR A 43 -15.46 4.49 0.10
CA THR A 43 -14.34 4.70 1.04
C THR A 43 -13.56 3.41 1.31
N LEU A 44 -14.20 2.24 1.28
CA LEU A 44 -13.48 0.97 1.33
C LEU A 44 -12.55 0.79 0.13
N ALA A 45 -13.04 1.02 -1.10
CA ALA A 45 -12.23 0.90 -2.30
C ALA A 45 -11.05 1.88 -2.28
N GLN A 46 -11.29 3.14 -1.90
CA GLN A 46 -10.22 4.14 -1.77
C GLN A 46 -9.20 3.73 -0.70
N GLY A 47 -9.65 3.18 0.44
CA GLY A 47 -8.78 2.68 1.49
C GLY A 47 -7.87 1.53 1.03
N ILE A 48 -8.42 0.59 0.24
CA ILE A 48 -7.64 -0.50 -0.37
C ILE A 48 -6.58 0.06 -1.31
N LEU A 49 -6.95 0.97 -2.21
CA LEU A 49 -6.04 1.56 -3.18
C LEU A 49 -4.90 2.33 -2.50
N LEU A 50 -5.20 3.16 -1.50
CA LEU A 50 -4.17 3.91 -0.77
C LEU A 50 -3.22 3.00 0.01
N THR A 51 -3.74 1.92 0.59
CA THR A 51 -2.92 0.93 1.31
C THR A 51 -2.02 0.16 0.34
N ALA A 52 -2.56 -0.20 -0.84
CA ALA A 52 -1.83 -0.88 -1.89
C ALA A 52 -0.72 -0.01 -2.51
N ASP A 53 -0.97 1.29 -2.69
CA ASP A 53 0.00 2.25 -3.23
C ASP A 53 1.25 2.32 -2.33
N VAL A 54 1.06 2.49 -1.03
CA VAL A 54 2.17 2.49 -0.05
C VAL A 54 2.91 1.14 -0.03
N SER A 55 2.20 0.00 -0.04
CA SER A 55 2.82 -1.33 -0.09
C SER A 55 3.65 -1.53 -1.36
N CYS A 56 3.14 -1.09 -2.51
CA CYS A 56 3.83 -1.15 -3.79
C CYS A 56 5.08 -0.27 -3.80
N LEU A 57 4.97 0.98 -3.33
CA LEU A 57 6.08 1.94 -3.30
C LEU A 57 7.23 1.44 -2.41
N LYS A 58 6.95 0.85 -1.24
CA LYS A 58 7.99 0.21 -0.42
C LYS A 58 8.75 -0.86 -1.20
N ALA A 59 8.04 -1.71 -1.95
CA ALA A 59 8.66 -2.77 -2.75
C ALA A 59 9.43 -2.26 -3.99
N LEU A 60 9.00 -1.15 -4.59
CA LEU A 60 9.71 -0.52 -5.70
C LEU A 60 10.97 0.24 -5.23
N LEU A 61 10.96 0.77 -4.01
CA LEU A 61 12.14 1.41 -3.44
C LEU A 61 13.27 0.43 -3.13
N GLU A 62 12.97 -0.84 -2.81
CA GLU A 62 13.99 -1.89 -2.74
C GLU A 62 14.73 -2.04 -4.09
N ILE A 63 13.99 -2.05 -5.21
CA ILE A 63 14.60 -2.10 -6.56
C ILE A 63 15.44 -0.85 -6.83
N ARG A 64 14.96 0.33 -6.40
CA ARG A 64 15.74 1.57 -6.51
C ARG A 64 17.07 1.46 -5.79
N GLU A 65 17.07 0.96 -4.55
CA GLU A 65 18.27 0.78 -3.73
C GLU A 65 19.25 -0.20 -4.39
N GLU A 66 18.77 -1.29 -4.96
CA GLU A 66 19.59 -2.24 -5.71
C GLU A 66 20.27 -1.62 -6.93
N ILE A 67 19.55 -0.79 -7.70
CA ILE A 67 20.11 -0.07 -8.85
C ILE A 67 21.26 0.85 -8.38
N VAL A 68 21.04 1.60 -7.30
CA VAL A 68 22.07 2.49 -6.72
C VAL A 68 23.26 1.70 -6.20
N ALA A 69 23.03 0.59 -5.48
CA ALA A 69 24.07 -0.28 -4.95
C ALA A 69 24.92 -0.93 -6.07
N ALA A 70 24.34 -1.17 -7.23
CA ALA A 70 25.04 -1.62 -8.44
C ALA A 70 25.87 -0.51 -9.14
N GLY A 71 25.86 0.72 -8.62
CA GLY A 71 26.57 1.86 -9.22
C GLY A 71 25.85 2.50 -10.40
N HIS A 72 24.54 2.24 -10.56
CA HIS A 72 23.72 2.82 -11.60
C HIS A 72 22.84 3.95 -11.07
N THR A 73 22.42 4.83 -11.97
CA THR A 73 21.45 5.90 -11.66
C THR A 73 20.05 5.42 -12.03
N PRO A 74 19.09 5.36 -11.08
CA PRO A 74 17.70 5.03 -11.39
C PRO A 74 17.08 6.01 -12.40
N SER A 75 16.21 5.49 -13.27
CA SER A 75 15.47 6.35 -14.21
C SER A 75 14.45 7.23 -13.46
N ALA A 76 13.94 8.26 -14.14
CA ALA A 76 12.88 9.11 -13.61
C ALA A 76 11.54 8.35 -13.40
N GLU A 77 11.38 7.17 -14.00
CA GLU A 77 10.20 6.32 -13.85
C GLU A 77 10.26 5.46 -12.57
N VAL A 78 11.46 5.28 -11.99
CA VAL A 78 11.60 4.55 -10.72
C VAL A 78 11.19 5.47 -9.57
N PRO A 79 10.20 5.07 -8.75
CA PRO A 79 9.75 5.88 -7.62
C PRO A 79 10.89 6.30 -6.69
N THR A 80 10.65 7.41 -6.00
CA THR A 80 11.57 8.01 -5.04
C THR A 80 11.00 7.93 -3.62
N PRO A 81 11.84 8.09 -2.59
CA PRO A 81 11.34 8.16 -1.21
C PRO A 81 10.25 9.23 -1.00
N ARG A 82 10.29 10.33 -1.77
CA ARG A 82 9.26 11.38 -1.70
C ARG A 82 7.89 10.91 -2.18
N ASP A 83 7.86 10.00 -3.15
CA ASP A 83 6.60 9.42 -3.63
C ASP A 83 5.97 8.54 -2.55
N LEU A 84 6.80 7.78 -1.82
CA LEU A 84 6.35 7.01 -0.65
C LEU A 84 5.83 7.93 0.46
N ASP A 85 6.55 9.00 0.79
CA ASP A 85 6.11 9.97 1.81
C ASP A 85 4.73 10.56 1.45
N ALA A 86 4.55 10.99 0.21
CA ALA A 86 3.29 11.54 -0.27
C ALA A 86 2.14 10.50 -0.26
N ALA A 87 2.43 9.24 -0.56
CA ALA A 87 1.43 8.16 -0.48
C ALA A 87 1.04 7.85 0.97
N ILE A 88 2.01 7.86 1.89
CA ILE A 88 1.78 7.70 3.34
C ILE A 88 0.90 8.83 3.86
N GLU A 89 1.14 10.08 3.48
CA GLU A 89 0.31 11.22 3.88
C GLU A 89 -1.15 11.04 3.44
N LYS A 90 -1.38 10.64 2.18
CA LYS A 90 -2.74 10.35 1.66
C LYS A 90 -3.41 9.21 2.43
N LEU A 91 -2.67 8.14 2.71
CA LEU A 91 -3.18 7.00 3.48
C LEU A 91 -3.57 7.42 4.91
N LEU A 92 -2.73 8.20 5.58
CA LEU A 92 -2.99 8.68 6.95
C LEU A 92 -4.18 9.65 7.02
N ALA A 93 -4.42 10.43 5.97
CA ALA A 93 -5.56 11.33 5.87
C ALA A 93 -6.90 10.60 5.63
N HIS A 94 -6.86 9.36 5.13
CA HIS A 94 -8.04 8.61 4.74
C HIS A 94 -8.78 7.99 5.93
N LYS A 95 -10.12 7.97 5.85
CA LYS A 95 -11.00 7.40 6.88
C LYS A 95 -12.09 6.58 6.23
N LEU A 96 -12.27 5.35 6.72
CA LEU A 96 -13.42 4.52 6.38
C LEU A 96 -14.70 5.15 6.96
N ARG A 97 -15.77 5.21 6.17
CA ARG A 97 -17.08 5.65 6.65
C ARG A 97 -18.02 4.45 6.71
N ARG A 98 -18.80 4.36 7.79
CA ARG A 98 -19.81 3.31 7.90
C ARG A 98 -20.83 3.44 6.78
N ARG A 99 -21.33 2.30 6.31
CA ARG A 99 -22.45 2.24 5.38
C ARG A 99 -23.68 2.84 6.06
N ASN A 100 -24.22 3.92 5.49
CA ASN A 100 -25.50 4.47 5.92
C ASN A 100 -26.59 3.44 5.64
N GLY A 101 -27.08 2.76 6.68
CA GLY A 101 -28.08 1.70 6.58
C GLY A 101 -27.86 0.49 7.50
N ALA A 102 -26.72 0.40 8.19
CA ALA A 102 -26.55 -0.58 9.26
C ALA A 102 -27.40 -0.14 10.47
N ARG A 103 -28.59 -0.75 10.59
CA ARG A 103 -29.37 -0.78 11.83
C ARG A 103 -28.72 -1.71 12.83
#